data_AF-A0A9D6ZLM8-F1
#
_entry.id   AF-A0A9D6ZLM8-F1
#
_cell.length_a   1.000
_cell.length_b   1.000
_cell.length_c   1.000
_cell.angle_alpha   90.00
_cell.angle_beta   90.00
_cell.angle_gamma   90.00
#
_symmetry.space_group_name_H-M   'P 1'
#
loop_
_entity.id
_entity.type
_entity.pdbx_description
1 polymer ?
#
loop_
_entity_poly.entity_id
_entity_poly.type
_entity_poly.pdbx_seq_one_letter_code
_entity_poly.pdbx_strand_id
1 'polypeptide(L)'
;MIRELPRRVQSRRRQLGWTQSDLARAMGSSPSRVCKLEAGDESVAPSLMLRALVAMDAPLRLEIDKSRDAFAEPGLTAEQRRQLSARLLRRRQADRIAEREHVDGGDVEHVLFNLALSPWQRLARSFDRARRKRVPA
;
A
#
# COMPACT_ATOMS: atom_id res chain seq x y z
N MET A 1 0.31 -14.88 4.08
CA MET A 1 -0.12 -13.88 5.09
C MET A 1 -1.63 -13.62 5.06
N ILE A 2 -2.23 -13.11 3.97
CA ILE A 2 -3.68 -12.78 3.92
C ILE A 2 -4.57 -14.00 4.25
N ARG A 3 -4.23 -15.19 3.76
CA ARG A 3 -4.99 -16.43 4.00
C ARG A 3 -5.01 -16.90 5.47
N GLU A 4 -4.11 -16.41 6.32
CA GLU A 4 -4.06 -16.78 7.74
C GLU A 4 -4.86 -15.84 8.66
N LEU A 5 -5.26 -14.67 8.16
CA LEU A 5 -6.02 -13.69 8.93
C LEU A 5 -7.38 -14.24 9.43
N PRO A 6 -8.19 -14.94 8.60
CA PRO A 6 -9.46 -15.51 9.05
C PRO A 6 -9.30 -16.45 10.26
N ARG A 7 -8.30 -17.33 10.21
CA ARG A 7 -8.00 -18.28 11.28
C ARG A 7 -7.56 -17.57 12.55
N ARG A 8 -6.72 -16.55 12.45
CA ARG A 8 -6.29 -15.74 13.61
C ARG A 8 -7.48 -15.03 14.26
N VAL A 9 -8.39 -14.48 13.47
CA VAL A 9 -9.62 -13.84 13.99
C VAL A 9 -10.48 -14.86 14.73
N GLN A 10 -10.74 -16.01 14.12
CA GLN A 10 -11.55 -17.06 14.74
C GLN A 10 -10.94 -17.58 16.05
N SER A 11 -9.63 -17.87 16.05
CA SER A 11 -8.92 -18.34 17.24
C SER A 11 -8.94 -17.32 18.37
N ARG A 12 -8.68 -16.04 18.08
CA ARG A 12 -8.72 -14.98 19.10
C ARG A 12 -10.13 -14.78 19.66
N ARG A 13 -11.16 -14.79 18.81
CA ARG A 13 -12.55 -14.67 19.24
C ARG A 13 -12.91 -15.80 20.22
N ARG A 14 -12.52 -17.04 19.89
CA ARG A 14 -12.75 -18.20 20.76
C ARG A 14 -11.98 -18.11 22.07
N GLN A 15 -10.74 -17.61 22.07
CA GLN A 15 -9.96 -17.38 23.29
C GLN A 15 -10.61 -16.38 24.25
N LEU A 16 -11.31 -15.38 23.71
CA LEU A 16 -12.07 -14.40 24.49
C LEU A 16 -13.47 -14.90 24.91
N GLY A 17 -13.87 -16.11 24.48
CA GLY A 17 -15.21 -16.64 24.72
C GLY A 17 -16.33 -15.92 23.95
N TRP A 18 -15.98 -15.12 22.94
CA TRP A 18 -16.95 -14.30 22.20
C TRP A 18 -17.70 -15.11 21.14
N THR A 19 -18.99 -14.81 20.95
CA THR A 19 -19.76 -15.32 19.80
C THR A 19 -19.45 -14.49 18.56
N GLN A 20 -19.84 -14.99 17.37
CA GLN A 20 -19.75 -14.20 16.13
C GLN A 20 -20.57 -12.89 16.22
N SER A 21 -21.67 -12.91 16.99
CA SER A 21 -22.50 -11.73 17.23
C SER A 21 -21.82 -10.70 18.14
N ASP A 22 -21.03 -11.14 19.12
CA ASP A 22 -20.29 -10.22 19.99
C ASP A 22 -19.18 -9.51 19.23
N LEU A 23 -18.45 -10.25 18.39
CA LEU A 23 -17.45 -9.66 17.50
C LEU A 23 -18.12 -8.72 16.48
N ALA A 24 -19.26 -9.11 15.92
CA ALA A 24 -20.02 -8.25 15.01
C ALA A 24 -20.42 -6.94 15.70
N ARG A 25 -20.91 -7.00 16.94
CA ARG A 25 -21.27 -5.82 17.74
C ARG A 25 -20.05 -4.93 17.99
N ALA A 26 -18.92 -5.51 18.41
CA ALA A 26 -17.67 -4.79 18.66
C ALA A 26 -17.13 -4.11 17.38
N MET A 27 -17.35 -4.72 16.22
CA MET A 27 -16.95 -4.18 14.93
C MET A 27 -17.97 -3.19 14.32
N GLY A 28 -19.18 -3.07 14.86
CA GLY A 28 -20.29 -2.37 14.19
C GLY A 28 -20.67 -3.04 12.85
N SER A 29 -20.70 -4.37 12.81
CA SER A 29 -20.98 -5.19 11.63
C SER A 29 -22.10 -6.21 11.90
N SER A 30 -22.38 -7.07 10.92
CA SER A 30 -23.36 -8.15 11.07
C SER A 30 -22.69 -9.51 11.35
N PRO A 31 -23.35 -10.41 12.10
CA PRO A 31 -22.82 -11.76 12.35
C PRO A 31 -22.54 -12.54 11.06
N SER A 32 -23.38 -12.39 10.03
CA SER A 32 -23.15 -13.02 8.72
C SER A 32 -21.86 -12.53 8.05
N ARG A 33 -21.49 -11.26 8.25
CA ARG A 33 -20.24 -10.72 7.72
C ARG A 33 -19.02 -11.23 8.48
N VAL A 34 -19.15 -11.46 9.79
CA VAL A 34 -18.14 -12.14 10.61
C VAL A 34 -18.00 -13.61 10.19
N CYS A 35 -19.09 -14.31 9.87
CA CYS A 35 -19.04 -15.69 9.38
C CYS A 35 -18.25 -15.81 8.06
N LYS A 36 -18.56 -14.95 7.07
CA LYS A 36 -17.79 -14.87 5.81
C LYS A 36 -16.33 -14.54 6.03
N LEU A 37 -16.05 -13.62 6.95
CA LEU A 37 -14.70 -13.23 7.33
C LEU A 37 -13.92 -14.43 7.89
N GLU A 38 -14.50 -15.19 8.82
CA GLU A 38 -13.87 -16.39 9.40
C GLU A 38 -13.71 -17.53 8.39
N ALA A 39 -14.59 -17.62 7.40
CA ALA A 39 -14.49 -18.56 6.29
C ALA A 39 -13.41 -18.17 5.26
N GLY A 40 -12.87 -16.95 5.32
CA GLY A 40 -11.90 -16.44 4.35
C GLY A 40 -12.50 -16.17 2.97
N ASP A 41 -13.78 -15.82 2.92
CA ASP A 41 -14.50 -15.49 1.70
C ASP A 41 -13.82 -14.31 0.95
N GLU A 42 -13.59 -14.48 -0.36
CA GLU A 42 -12.87 -13.52 -1.21
C GLU A 42 -13.58 -12.16 -1.33
N SER A 43 -14.89 -12.11 -1.05
CA SER A 43 -15.66 -10.86 -1.01
C SER A 43 -15.34 -9.99 0.22
N VAL A 44 -14.63 -10.53 1.22
CA VAL A 44 -14.27 -9.83 2.44
C VAL A 44 -12.88 -9.21 2.32
N ALA A 45 -12.84 -7.87 2.33
CA ALA A 45 -11.59 -7.13 2.29
C ALA A 45 -10.68 -7.48 3.49
N PRO A 46 -9.36 -7.66 3.28
CA PRO A 46 -8.40 -7.92 4.35
C PRO A 46 -8.39 -6.83 5.44
N SER A 47 -8.75 -5.58 5.10
CA SER A 47 -8.89 -4.49 6.06
C SER A 47 -9.96 -4.77 7.13
N LEU A 48 -11.02 -5.51 6.79
CA LEU A 48 -12.05 -5.90 7.75
C LEU A 48 -11.54 -6.95 8.74
N MET A 49 -10.69 -7.87 8.28
CA MET A 49 -10.03 -8.87 9.14
C MET A 49 -9.07 -8.19 10.13
N LEU A 50 -8.33 -7.18 9.69
CA LEU A 50 -7.48 -6.38 10.57
C LEU A 50 -8.30 -5.61 11.60
N ARG A 51 -9.43 -5.00 11.20
CA ARG A 51 -10.35 -4.32 12.12
C ARG A 51 -10.95 -5.27 13.16
N ALA A 52 -11.24 -6.52 12.79
CA ALA A 52 -11.69 -7.55 13.73
C ALA A 52 -10.63 -7.87 14.80
N LEU A 53 -9.37 -8.00 14.39
CA LEU A 53 -8.26 -8.23 15.32
C LEU A 53 -8.06 -7.05 16.28
N VAL A 54 -8.16 -5.81 15.78
CA VAL A 54 -8.09 -4.60 16.62
C VAL A 54 -9.27 -4.53 17.61
N ALA A 55 -10.48 -4.87 17.18
CA ALA A 55 -11.67 -4.86 18.05
C ALA A 55 -11.59 -5.87 19.22
N MET A 56 -10.74 -6.90 19.10
CA MET A 56 -10.50 -7.93 20.12
C MET A 56 -9.20 -7.68 20.92
N ASP A 57 -8.62 -6.48 20.79
CA ASP A 57 -7.33 -6.11 21.36
C ASP A 57 -6.27 -7.21 21.14
N ALA A 58 -6.23 -7.74 19.91
CA ALA A 58 -5.34 -8.81 19.55
C ALA A 58 -3.96 -8.23 19.23
N PRO A 59 -2.86 -8.77 19.79
CA PRO A 59 -1.52 -8.36 19.39
C PRO A 59 -1.30 -8.69 17.92
N LEU A 60 -1.30 -7.66 17.07
CA LEU A 60 -1.10 -7.81 15.64
C LEU A 60 0.41 -7.84 15.33
N ARG A 61 1.01 -9.03 15.33
CA ARG A 61 2.34 -9.22 14.77
C ARG A 61 2.25 -9.34 13.25
N LEU A 62 2.54 -8.23 12.58
CA LEU A 62 2.70 -8.18 11.12
C LEU A 62 4.08 -8.72 10.76
N GLU A 63 4.12 -9.90 10.19
CA GLU A 63 5.35 -10.44 9.57
C GLU A 63 5.29 -10.17 8.07
N ILE A 64 6.15 -9.28 7.60
CA ILE A 64 6.31 -9.02 6.18
C ILE A 64 7.06 -10.20 5.60
N ASP A 65 6.40 -10.94 4.70
CA ASP A 65 7.02 -12.02 3.93
C ASP A 65 8.06 -11.42 2.97
N LYS A 66 9.31 -11.35 3.43
CA LYS A 66 10.43 -10.81 2.66
C LYS A 66 10.74 -11.63 1.41
N SER A 67 10.29 -12.89 1.32
CA SER A 67 10.47 -13.69 0.11
C SER A 67 9.65 -13.18 -1.07
N ARG A 68 8.60 -12.38 -0.78
CA ARG A 68 7.73 -11.73 -1.76
C ARG A 68 8.02 -10.23 -1.92
N ASP A 69 9.08 -9.74 -1.31
CA ASP A 69 9.49 -8.36 -1.50
C ASP A 69 10.08 -8.24 -2.91
N ALA A 70 9.34 -7.57 -3.81
CA ALA A 70 9.78 -7.29 -5.17
C ALA A 70 11.09 -6.47 -5.20
N PHE A 71 11.48 -5.83 -4.09
CA PHE A 71 12.76 -5.14 -3.93
C PHE A 71 13.86 -6.03 -3.33
N ALA A 72 13.52 -7.21 -2.81
CA ALA A 72 14.46 -8.19 -2.26
C ALA A 72 15.04 -9.13 -3.33
N GLU A 73 14.61 -9.03 -4.59
CA GLU A 73 15.33 -9.67 -5.68
C GLU A 73 16.82 -9.26 -5.63
N PRO A 74 17.77 -10.21 -5.80
CA PRO A 74 19.21 -9.98 -5.64
C PRO A 74 19.84 -9.01 -6.65
N GLY A 75 19.04 -8.26 -7.44
CA GLY A 75 19.53 -7.37 -8.49
C GLY A 75 19.53 -5.86 -8.17
N LEU A 76 18.87 -5.41 -7.10
CA LEU A 76 18.76 -3.97 -6.80
C LEU A 76 19.73 -3.52 -5.70
N THR A 77 20.59 -2.56 -6.01
CA THR A 77 21.44 -1.90 -5.01
C THR A 77 20.60 -1.09 -4.02
N ALA A 78 21.14 -0.84 -2.83
CA ALA A 78 20.47 0.00 -1.83
C ALA A 78 20.10 1.39 -2.37
N GLU A 79 20.90 1.94 -3.27
CA GLU A 79 20.60 3.21 -3.94
C GLU A 79 19.43 3.08 -4.92
N GLN A 80 19.42 2.07 -5.77
CA GLN A 80 18.32 1.82 -6.70
C GLN A 80 17.00 1.58 -5.95
N ARG A 81 17.04 0.86 -4.82
CA ARG A 81 15.88 0.70 -3.93
C ARG A 81 15.37 2.04 -3.39
N ARG A 82 16.27 2.91 -2.92
CA ARG A 82 15.90 4.27 -2.44
C ARG A 82 15.26 5.10 -3.57
N GLN A 83 15.83 5.05 -4.78
CA GLN A 83 15.30 5.77 -5.93
C GLN A 83 13.91 5.26 -6.34
N LEU A 84 13.70 3.94 -6.37
CA LEU A 84 12.41 3.32 -6.66
C LEU A 84 11.35 3.66 -5.60
N SER A 85 11.69 3.52 -4.32
CA SER A 85 10.80 3.90 -3.22
C SER A 85 10.41 5.38 -3.28
N ALA A 86 11.37 6.27 -3.54
CA ALA A 86 11.12 7.70 -3.71
C ALA A 86 10.21 7.98 -4.91
N ARG A 87 10.36 7.25 -6.02
CA ARG A 87 9.46 7.35 -7.18
C ARG A 87 8.05 6.89 -6.85
N LEU A 88 7.90 5.73 -6.18
CA LEU A 88 6.58 5.18 -5.83
C LEU A 88 5.80 6.09 -4.87
N LEU A 89 6.49 6.67 -3.89
CA LEU A 89 5.88 7.66 -2.99
C LEU A 89 5.42 8.90 -3.76
N ARG A 90 6.25 9.42 -4.68
CA ARG A 90 5.87 10.53 -5.56
C ARG A 90 4.69 10.18 -6.44
N ARG A 91 4.66 8.99 -7.04
CA ARG A 91 3.52 8.52 -7.85
C ARG A 91 2.23 8.50 -7.05
N ARG A 92 2.23 7.90 -5.85
CA ARG A 92 1.05 7.88 -4.97
C ARG A 92 0.61 9.27 -4.52
N GLN A 93 1.54 10.20 -4.34
CA GLN A 93 1.20 11.58 -4.04
C GLN A 93 0.59 12.27 -5.27
N ALA A 94 1.14 12.03 -6.45
CA ALA A 94 0.65 12.55 -7.71
C ALA A 94 -0.77 12.07 -8.00
N ASP A 95 -1.04 10.77 -7.88
CA ASP A 95 -2.37 10.19 -8.11
C ASP A 95 -3.42 10.81 -7.18
N ARG A 96 -3.10 11.02 -5.89
CA ARG A 96 -4.01 11.71 -4.93
C ARG A 96 -4.32 13.15 -5.32
N ILE A 97 -3.33 13.90 -5.78
CA ILE A 97 -3.52 15.30 -6.22
C ILE A 97 -4.31 15.31 -7.54
N ALA A 98 -3.97 14.42 -8.46
CA ALA A 98 -4.64 14.26 -9.74
C ALA A 98 -6.12 13.93 -9.59
N GLU A 99 -6.47 13.01 -8.68
CA GLU A 99 -7.86 12.71 -8.33
C GLU A 99 -8.59 13.95 -7.79
N ARG A 100 -7.97 14.69 -6.86
CA ARG A 100 -8.56 15.87 -6.22
C ARG A 100 -8.76 17.04 -7.18
N GLU A 101 -7.80 17.28 -8.06
CA GLU A 101 -7.77 18.43 -8.97
C GLU A 101 -8.28 18.09 -10.38
N HIS A 102 -8.66 16.82 -10.62
CA HIS A 102 -9.13 16.30 -11.90
C HIS A 102 -8.15 16.54 -13.07
N VAL A 103 -6.87 16.24 -12.83
CA VAL A 103 -5.77 16.38 -13.80
C VAL A 103 -5.05 15.04 -14.05
N ASP A 104 -4.14 14.98 -15.01
CA ASP A 104 -3.33 13.79 -15.28
C ASP A 104 -2.28 13.54 -14.17
N GLY A 105 -2.22 12.31 -13.66
CA GLY A 105 -1.27 11.93 -12.61
C GLY A 105 0.19 11.89 -13.06
N GLY A 106 0.45 11.63 -14.34
CA GLY A 106 1.80 11.69 -14.92
C GLY A 106 2.36 13.10 -14.92
N ASP A 107 1.54 14.09 -15.30
CA ASP A 107 1.92 15.50 -15.27
C ASP A 107 2.22 15.98 -13.85
N VAL A 108 1.38 15.61 -12.88
CA VAL A 108 1.62 15.93 -11.46
C VAL A 108 2.90 15.26 -10.96
N GLU A 109 3.14 13.99 -11.27
CA GLU A 109 4.37 13.28 -10.88
C GLU A 109 5.62 13.99 -11.45
N HIS A 110 5.55 14.47 -12.69
CA HIS A 110 6.62 15.22 -13.33
C HIS A 110 6.88 16.57 -12.64
N VAL A 111 5.84 17.31 -12.28
CA VAL A 111 5.95 18.57 -11.51
C VAL A 111 6.58 18.30 -10.15
N LEU A 112 6.07 17.32 -9.39
CA LEU A 112 6.61 16.94 -8.09
C LEU A 112 8.08 16.53 -8.18
N PHE A 113 8.46 15.81 -9.24
CA PHE A 113 9.87 15.48 -9.46
C PHE A 113 10.74 16.72 -9.64
N ASN A 114 10.30 17.67 -10.48
CA ASN A 114 11.09 18.86 -10.78
C ASN A 114 11.22 19.79 -9.57
N LEU A 115 10.19 19.86 -8.71
CA LEU A 115 10.24 20.62 -7.47
C LEU A 115 11.28 20.06 -6.48
N ALA A 116 11.51 18.74 -6.49
CA ALA A 116 12.52 18.10 -5.66
C ALA A 116 13.97 18.31 -6.16
N LEU A 117 14.15 18.85 -7.37
CA LEU A 117 15.46 19.15 -7.93
C LEU A 117 15.93 20.55 -7.56
N SER A 118 17.24 20.70 -7.34
CA SER A 118 17.87 22.01 -7.23
C SER A 118 17.77 22.79 -8.55
N PRO A 119 17.84 24.13 -8.51
CA PRO A 119 17.81 24.96 -9.73
C PRO A 119 18.81 24.49 -10.80
N TRP A 120 20.04 24.15 -10.39
CA TRP A 120 21.08 23.65 -11.29
C TRP A 120 20.76 22.30 -11.92
N GLN A 121 20.15 21.38 -11.16
CA GLN A 121 19.74 20.08 -11.69
C GLN A 121 18.60 20.19 -12.71
N ARG A 122 17.65 21.11 -12.50
CA ARG A 122 16.58 21.38 -13.48
C ARG A 122 17.16 21.93 -14.78
N LEU A 123 18.10 22.86 -14.67
CA LEU A 123 18.77 23.47 -15.81
C LEU A 123 19.55 22.42 -16.62
N ALA A 124 20.37 21.59 -15.97
CA ALA A 124 21.11 20.51 -16.62
C ALA A 124 20.17 19.55 -17.39
N ARG A 125 19.06 19.14 -16.77
CA ARG A 125 18.06 18.28 -17.44
C ARG A 125 17.37 18.95 -18.63
N SER A 126 17.20 20.28 -18.59
CA SER A 126 16.66 21.03 -19.73
C SER A 126 17.60 20.93 -20.93
N PHE A 127 18.90 21.14 -20.70
CA PHE A 127 19.93 20.99 -21.72
C PHE A 127 20.01 19.55 -22.27
N ASP A 128 19.94 18.54 -21.41
CA ASP A 128 19.94 17.13 -21.86
C ASP A 128 18.75 16.80 -22.77
N ARG A 129 17.56 17.31 -22.44
CA ARG A 129 16.36 17.13 -23.29
C ARG A 129 16.52 17.84 -24.63
N ALA A 130 17.06 19.05 -24.64
CA ALA A 130 17.31 19.81 -25.86
C ALA A 130 18.35 19.10 -26.75
N ARG A 131 19.40 18.51 -26.15
CA ARG A 131 20.43 17.75 -26.87
C ARG A 131 19.86 16.48 -27.50
N ARG A 132 19.02 15.72 -26.78
CA ARG A 132 18.37 14.50 -27.32
C ARG A 132 17.41 14.79 -28.48
N LYS A 133 16.75 15.94 -28.49
CA LYS A 133 15.88 16.37 -29.61
C LYS A 133 16.64 16.80 -30.87
N ARG A 134 17.95 17.03 -30.77
CA ARG A 134 18.81 17.50 -31.89
C ARG A 134 19.58 16.39 -32.60
N VAL A 135 19.39 15.12 -32.23
CA VAL A 135 19.98 13.99 -32.95
C VAL A 135 18.99 13.57 -34.05
N PRO A 136 19.23 13.88 -35.34
CA PRO A 136 18.46 13.29 -36.43
C PRO A 136 18.74 11.78 -36.49
N ALA A 137 17.71 11.01 -36.85
CA ALA A 137 17.79 9.57 -37.10
C ALA A 137 18.66 9.26 -38.33
#